data_AF-A0A8S9ZAM5-F1
#
_entry.id   AF-A0A8S9ZAM5-F1
#
_cell.length_a   1.000
_cell.length_b   1.000
_cell.length_c   1.000
_cell.angle_alpha   90.00
_cell.angle_beta   90.00
_cell.angle_gamma   90.00
#
_symmetry.space_group_name_H-M   'P 1'
#
loop_
_entity.id
_entity.type
_entity.pdbx_description
1 polymer ?
#
loop_
_entity_poly.entity_id
_entity_poly.type
_entity_poly.pdbx_seq_one_letter_code
_entity_poly.pdbx_strand_id
1 'polypeptide(L)' 'MNNNILFIFTTILIISQFLILPTYQDCDEGIGGLCWEDDDCCQGKCRNNKCCYLNKRGHCISVYHLNKILF' A
#
# COMPACT_ATOMS: atom_id res chain seq x y z
N MET A 1 9.02 -38.31 27.37
CA MET A 1 8.68 -36.91 27.09
C MET A 1 7.66 -36.92 25.96
N ASN A 2 6.43 -36.47 26.25
CA ASN A 2 5.22 -36.79 25.46
C ASN A 2 5.16 -36.07 24.11
N ASN A 3 4.96 -36.84 23.03
CA ASN A 3 4.77 -36.35 21.66
C ASN A 3 3.65 -35.29 21.51
N ASN A 4 2.68 -35.27 22.43
CA ASN A 4 1.62 -34.25 22.45
C ASN A 4 2.16 -32.83 22.70
N ILE A 5 3.21 -32.67 23.50
CA ILE A 5 3.78 -31.34 23.79
C ILE A 5 4.51 -30.80 22.56
N LEU A 6 5.19 -31.68 21.82
CA LEU A 6 5.88 -31.32 20.58
C LEU A 6 4.88 -30.87 19.50
N PHE A 7 3.71 -31.52 19.41
CA PHE A 7 2.64 -31.17 18.47
C PHE A 7 1.97 -29.82 18.78
N ILE A 8 1.82 -29.49 20.06
CA ILE A 8 1.31 -28.20 20.50
C ILE A 8 2.32 -27.09 20.18
N PHE A 9 3.61 -27.35 20.39
CA PHE A 9 4.66 -26.37 20.10
C PHE A 9 4.78 -26.05 18.61
N THR A 10 4.68 -27.07 17.74
CA THR A 10 4.76 -26.88 16.28
C THR A 10 3.54 -26.16 15.73
N THR A 11 2.34 -26.46 16.25
CA THR A 11 1.10 -25.78 15.81
C THR A 11 1.07 -24.31 16.21
N ILE A 12 1.54 -23.95 17.41
CA ILE A 12 1.67 -22.55 17.85
C ILE A 12 2.65 -21.78 16.98
N LEU A 13 3.79 -22.37 16.61
CA LEU A 13 4.80 -21.75 15.73
C LEU A 13 4.30 -21.50 14.31
N ILE A 14 3.39 -22.32 13.80
CA ILE A 14 2.82 -22.15 12.45
C ILE A 14 1.76 -21.05 12.45
N ILE A 15 0.88 -21.01 13.46
CA ILE A 15 -0.22 -20.03 13.53
C ILE A 15 0.33 -18.60 13.71
N SER A 16 1.44 -18.43 14.43
CA SER A 16 2.09 -17.13 14.60
C SER A 16 2.70 -16.58 13.31
N GLN A 17 3.03 -17.41 12.33
CA GLN A 17 3.52 -16.94 11.01
C GLN A 17 2.39 -16.37 10.13
N PHE A 18 1.15 -16.83 10.32
CA PHE A 18 -0.01 -16.36 9.54
C PHE A 18 -0.59 -15.02 10.01
N LEU A 19 -0.34 -14.63 11.27
CA LEU A 19 -0.86 -13.38 11.85
C LEU A 19 -0.04 -12.12 11.50
N ILE A 20 1.09 -12.28 10.80
CA ILE A 20 2.01 -11.17 10.46
C ILE A 20 2.01 -10.86 8.95
N LEU A 21 1.10 -11.42 8.17
CA LEU A 21 0.94 -10.96 6.79
C LEU A 21 0.14 -9.66 6.85
N PRO A 22 0.76 -8.47 6.72
CA PRO A 22 -0.02 -7.30 6.38
C PRO A 22 -0.75 -7.66 5.08
N THR A 23 -2.04 -7.37 5.03
CA THR A 23 -2.75 -7.32 3.75
C THR A 23 -1.95 -6.35 2.89
N TYR A 24 -1.23 -6.94 1.95
CA TYR A 24 -0.42 -6.35 0.89
C TYR A 24 -1.32 -5.40 0.10
N GLN A 25 -1.48 -4.18 0.62
CA GLN A 25 -2.05 -3.06 -0.09
C GLN A 25 -0.88 -2.44 -0.83
N ASP A 26 -0.40 -3.18 -1.82
CA ASP A 26 0.68 -2.71 -2.67
C ASP A 26 0.08 -1.73 -3.63
N CYS A 27 0.43 -0.49 -3.38
CA CYS A 27 0.35 0.53 -4.37
C CYS A 27 1.79 0.81 -4.78
N ASP A 28 2.10 0.46 -6.02
CA ASP A 28 3.46 0.41 -6.55
C ASP A 28 4.15 1.78 -6.50
N GLU A 29 3.40 2.88 -6.67
CA GLU A 29 4.00 4.21 -6.73
C GLU A 29 3.28 5.34 -5.96
N GLY A 30 4.10 6.16 -5.29
CA GLY A 30 3.71 7.44 -4.72
C GLY A 30 3.54 8.54 -5.77
N ILE A 31 3.07 9.72 -5.36
CA ILE A 31 2.80 10.83 -6.29
C ILE A 31 4.08 11.31 -7.00
N GLY A 32 4.02 11.35 -8.33
CA GLY A 32 5.15 11.61 -9.21
C GLY A 32 5.89 10.34 -9.66
N GLY A 33 5.60 9.18 -9.06
CA GLY A 33 6.06 7.87 -9.50
C GLY A 33 5.49 7.50 -10.86
N LEU A 34 6.15 6.57 -11.55
CA LEU A 34 5.68 6.04 -12.82
C LEU A 34 4.41 5.21 -12.58
N CYS A 35 3.51 5.18 -13.56
CA CYS A 35 2.33 4.33 -13.51
C CYS A 35 1.88 4.00 -14.93
N TRP A 36 1.10 2.92 -15.03
CA TRP A 36 0.39 2.52 -16.23
C TRP A 36 -1.12 2.55 -15.99
N GLU A 37 -1.56 2.19 -14.79
CA GLU A 37 -2.96 2.10 -14.42
C GLU A 37 -3.27 2.96 -13.18
N ASP A 38 -4.53 3.35 -13.00
CA ASP A 38 -4.93 4.18 -11.85
C ASP A 38 -4.72 3.44 -10.51
N ASP A 39 -4.76 2.11 -10.52
CA ASP A 39 -4.58 1.25 -9.34
C ASP A 39 -3.11 1.11 -8.91
N ASP A 40 -2.15 1.42 -9.80
CA ASP A 40 -0.71 1.49 -9.47
C ASP A 40 -0.42 2.62 -8.47
N CYS A 41 -1.26 3.66 -8.49
CA CYS A 41 -1.08 4.83 -7.67
C CYS A 41 -1.72 4.67 -6.30
N CYS A 42 -0.92 4.75 -5.23
CA CYS A 42 -1.42 4.67 -3.84
C CYS A 42 -2.56 5.62 -3.56
N GLN A 43 -2.45 6.83 -4.11
CA GLN A 43 -3.42 7.89 -3.96
C GLN A 43 -3.40 8.73 -5.24
N GLY A 44 -4.55 8.78 -5.92
CA GLY A 44 -4.75 9.65 -7.07
C GLY A 44 -5.09 8.89 -8.34
N LYS A 45 -4.59 9.38 -9.48
CA LYS A 45 -4.79 8.77 -10.79
C LYS A 45 -3.51 8.77 -11.60
N CYS A 46 -3.41 7.81 -12.51
CA CYS A 46 -2.33 7.76 -13.46
C CYS A 46 -2.60 8.75 -14.60
N ARG A 47 -1.73 9.76 -14.74
CA ARG A 47 -1.77 10.70 -15.84
C ARG A 47 -0.40 10.88 -16.44
N ASN A 48 -0.32 10.73 -17.76
CA ASN A 48 0.92 10.91 -18.50
C ASN A 48 2.04 10.00 -17.95
N ASN A 49 1.68 8.74 -17.68
CA ASN A 49 2.53 7.72 -17.07
C ASN A 49 3.09 8.10 -15.69
N LYS A 50 2.44 9.01 -14.97
CA LYS A 50 2.82 9.40 -13.62
C LYS A 50 1.63 9.52 -12.68
N CYS A 51 1.82 9.08 -11.44
CA CYS A 51 0.83 9.26 -10.40
C CYS A 51 0.66 10.74 -10.05
N CYS A 52 -0.57 11.23 -10.11
CA CYS A 52 -0.91 12.62 -9.81
C CYS A 52 -1.78 12.69 -8.55
N TYR A 53 -1.77 13.82 -7.83
CA TYR A 53 -2.76 14.03 -6.76
C TYR A 53 -4.09 14.49 -7.34
N LEU A 54 -5.20 13.88 -6.93
CA LEU A 54 -6.53 14.35 -7.30
C LEU A 54 -7.02 15.40 -6.30
N ASN A 55 -7.41 16.57 -6.78
CA ASN A 55 -8.14 17.53 -5.95
C ASN A 55 -9.60 17.06 -5.72
N LYS A 56 -10.35 17.76 -4.86
CA LYS A 56 -11.79 17.49 -4.61
C LYS A 56 -12.70 17.57 -5.84
N ARG A 57 -12.19 18.08 -6.98
CA ARG A 57 -12.89 18.16 -8.27
C ARG A 57 -12.46 17.05 -9.24
N GLY A 58 -11.63 16.10 -8.81
CA GLY A 58 -11.13 15.00 -9.65
C GLY A 58 -10.09 15.42 -10.69
N HIS A 59 -9.45 16.57 -10.53
CA HIS A 59 -8.38 17.02 -11.41
C HIS A 59 -7.01 16.69 -10.82
N CYS A 60 -6.11 16.20 -11.67
CA CYS A 60 -4.70 16.05 -11.33
C CYS A 60 -4.06 17.41 -11.06
N ILE A 61 -3.64 17.60 -9.82
CA ILE A 61 -2.81 18.73 -9.42
C ILE A 61 -1.39 18.26 -9.18
N SER A 62 -0.44 19.09 -9.60
CA SER A 62 0.96 18.86 -9.31
C SER A 62 1.25 19.07 -7.82
N VAL A 63 2.20 18.34 -7.24
CA VAL A 63 2.60 18.43 -5.82
C VAL A 63 2.99 19.87 -5.44
N TYR A 64 3.49 20.66 -6.39
CA TYR A 64 3.76 22.09 -6.20
C TYR A 64 2.52 22.90 -5.77
N HIS A 65 1.32 22.49 -6.17
CA HIS A 65 0.07 23.15 -5.76
C HIS A 65 -0.46 22.68 -4.41
N LEU A 66 -0.10 21.47 -3.96
CA LEU A 66 -0.47 20.93 -2.64
C LEU A 66 0.19 21.71 -1.49
N ASN A 67 1.47 22.04 -1.65
CA ASN A 67 2.21 22.83 -0.65
C ASN A 67 1.65 24.24 -0.44
N LYS A 68 0.73 24.70 -1.30
CA LYS A 68 0.06 26.01 -1.20
C LYS A 68 -1.29 25.97 -0.49
N ILE A 69 -1.79 24.78 -0.15
CA ILE A 69 -3.06 24.58 0.58
C ILE A 69 -2.80 24.22 2.06
N LEU A 70 -1.56 23.82 2.38
CA LEU A 70 -1.12 23.39 3.72
C LEU A 70 -0.42 24.51 4.54
N PHE A 71 -0.37 25.75 4.04
CA PHE A 71 0.13 26.92 4.76
C PHE A 71 -0.86 28.09 4.66
#